data_AF-A0A1D6MDH8-F1
#
_entry.id   AF-A0A1D6MDH8-F1
#
_cell.length_a   1.000
_cell.length_b   1.000
_cell.length_c   1.000
_cell.angle_alpha   90.00
_cell.angle_beta   90.00
_cell.angle_gamma   90.00
#
_symmetry.space_group_name_H-M   'P 1'
#
loop_
_entity.id
_entity.type
_entity.pdbx_description
1 polymer ?
#
loop_
_entity_poly.entity_id
_entity_poly.type
_entity_poly.pdbx_seq_one_letter_code
_entity_poly.pdbx_strand_id
1 'polypeptide(L)'
;MGAAADDAASVRAAVMRLSFGAAAEERRDAAGEVARLARADERTKRLLPELGVLPPLLDMLGGAGPGARLAAAGALLELARGTHRNKVRIVQAGLLKKLPVVADDRDVCRSQELALLLLSISSLANTDFPLRTTELLPFLVATLGATDVPPDAKLPCLAALRNLSAKLEHARDVASSGAVRALLPLSLEPKTSEPALAVLGELAAAAGREAMEAEGEAVPRALLEAMTRHGSARCQERATYLAMVLAHGSRALRRAMRRLGVVQALLEVSLLSSSPLAQRRAAIILRWFKEDGPQSRTTRAHSGPRVEGVAEATSCRDDDVAGEAKGCRDTTVDEIVRRSLDRNMKSILRRATASVDLTNVKLLVTSSSSKSLPC
;
A
#
# COMPACT_ATOMS: atom_id res chain seq x y z
N MET A 1 12.31 -45.36 -12.14
CA MET A 1 11.28 -45.06 -13.18
C MET A 1 9.84 -45.09 -12.64
N GLY A 2 9.52 -45.84 -11.56
CA GLY A 2 8.14 -45.90 -11.02
C GLY A 2 7.54 -44.55 -10.60
N ALA A 3 8.23 -43.79 -9.75
CA ALA A 3 7.70 -42.53 -9.21
C ALA A 3 7.24 -41.51 -10.27
N ALA A 4 8.02 -41.34 -11.35
CA ALA A 4 7.65 -40.40 -12.43
C ALA A 4 6.43 -40.88 -13.24
N ALA A 5 6.22 -42.19 -13.36
CA ALA A 5 5.05 -42.75 -14.02
C ALA A 5 3.79 -42.58 -13.14
N ASP A 6 3.94 -42.76 -11.83
CA ASP A 6 2.88 -42.57 -10.84
C ASP A 6 2.45 -41.09 -10.78
N ASP A 7 3.40 -40.16 -10.85
CA ASP A 7 3.12 -38.72 -10.90
C ASP A 7 2.33 -38.35 -12.17
N ALA A 8 2.75 -38.87 -13.33
CA ALA A 8 2.06 -38.61 -14.60
C ALA A 8 0.64 -39.19 -14.62
N ALA A 9 0.44 -40.38 -14.04
CA ALA A 9 -0.88 -40.98 -13.89
C ALA A 9 -1.77 -40.16 -12.95
N SER A 10 -1.22 -39.70 -11.83
CA SER A 10 -1.92 -38.86 -10.84
C SER A 10 -2.35 -37.52 -11.44
N VAL A 11 -1.45 -36.86 -12.20
CA VAL A 11 -1.76 -35.63 -12.93
C VAL A 11 -2.90 -35.84 -13.91
N ARG A 12 -2.83 -36.88 -14.76
CA ARG A 12 -3.91 -37.17 -15.73
C ARG A 12 -5.24 -37.45 -15.04
N ALA A 13 -5.24 -38.26 -13.98
CA ALA A 13 -6.44 -38.58 -13.22
C ALA A 13 -7.07 -37.33 -12.61
N ALA A 14 -6.27 -36.45 -12.00
CA ALA A 14 -6.74 -35.20 -11.43
C ALA A 14 -7.35 -34.26 -12.49
N VAL A 15 -6.68 -34.08 -13.63
CA VAL A 15 -7.18 -33.25 -14.74
C VAL A 15 -8.51 -33.80 -15.26
N MET A 16 -8.62 -35.11 -15.47
CA MET A 16 -9.84 -35.75 -15.97
C MET A 16 -11.01 -35.62 -15.00
N ARG A 17 -10.80 -35.93 -13.71
CA ARG A 17 -11.85 -35.82 -12.67
C ARG A 17 -12.29 -34.38 -12.47
N LEU A 18 -11.37 -33.42 -12.58
CA LEU A 18 -11.70 -32.00 -12.47
C LEU A 18 -12.56 -31.51 -13.64
N SER A 19 -12.27 -31.98 -14.85
CA SER A 19 -12.90 -31.51 -16.09
C SER A 19 -14.22 -32.24 -16.38
N PHE A 20 -14.30 -33.52 -16.06
CA PHE A 20 -15.39 -34.41 -16.45
C PHE A 20 -16.08 -35.11 -15.28
N GLY A 21 -15.65 -34.86 -14.03
CA GLY A 21 -16.30 -35.43 -12.85
C GLY A 21 -17.74 -34.99 -12.77
N ALA A 22 -18.67 -35.94 -12.62
CA ALA A 22 -20.10 -35.66 -12.65
C ALA A 22 -20.56 -35.02 -11.34
N ALA A 23 -20.06 -35.53 -10.22
CA ALA A 23 -20.42 -35.07 -8.88
C ALA A 23 -19.59 -33.84 -8.46
N ALA A 24 -20.21 -32.93 -7.71
CA ALA A 24 -19.52 -31.77 -7.15
C ALA A 24 -18.39 -32.18 -6.20
N GLU A 25 -18.58 -33.22 -5.39
CA GLU A 25 -17.55 -33.77 -4.51
C GLU A 25 -16.36 -34.35 -5.30
N GLU A 26 -16.61 -35.02 -6.42
CA GLU A 26 -15.53 -35.56 -7.26
C GLU A 26 -14.65 -34.44 -7.82
N ARG A 27 -15.26 -33.34 -8.29
CA ARG A 27 -14.52 -32.16 -8.76
C ARG A 27 -13.80 -31.44 -7.62
N ARG A 28 -14.40 -31.39 -6.43
CA ARG A 28 -13.78 -30.83 -5.21
C ARG A 28 -12.52 -31.61 -4.82
N ASP A 29 -12.60 -32.94 -4.79
CA ASP A 29 -11.47 -33.81 -4.50
C ASP A 29 -10.38 -33.66 -5.58
N ALA A 30 -10.78 -33.57 -6.84
CA ALA A 30 -9.85 -33.34 -7.95
C ALA A 30 -9.12 -31.99 -7.82
N ALA A 31 -9.81 -30.93 -7.39
CA ALA A 31 -9.18 -29.64 -7.10
C ALA A 31 -8.18 -29.75 -5.93
N GLY A 32 -8.53 -30.50 -4.88
CA GLY A 32 -7.60 -30.82 -3.79
C GLY A 32 -6.35 -31.56 -4.27
N GLU A 33 -6.51 -32.50 -5.18
CA GLU A 33 -5.39 -33.25 -5.77
C GLU A 33 -4.52 -32.36 -6.67
N VAL A 34 -5.11 -31.46 -7.46
CA VAL A 34 -4.36 -30.45 -8.23
C VAL A 34 -3.54 -29.56 -7.28
N ALA A 35 -4.10 -29.15 -6.15
CA ALA A 35 -3.39 -28.37 -5.14
C ALA A 35 -2.20 -29.15 -4.55
N ARG A 36 -2.41 -30.44 -4.23
CA ARG A 36 -1.36 -31.34 -3.71
C ARG A 36 -0.22 -31.51 -4.72
N LEU A 37 -0.55 -31.80 -5.98
CA LEU A 37 0.42 -31.97 -7.07
C LEU A 37 1.22 -30.68 -7.32
N ALA A 38 0.55 -29.53 -7.34
CA ALA A 38 1.20 -28.23 -7.47
C ALA A 38 2.16 -27.94 -6.31
N ARG A 39 1.82 -28.34 -5.09
CA ARG A 39 2.69 -28.15 -3.92
C ARG A 39 3.90 -29.08 -3.92
N ALA A 40 3.74 -30.31 -4.39
CA ALA A 40 4.75 -31.36 -4.33
C ALA A 40 5.88 -31.16 -5.34
N ASP A 41 5.57 -30.69 -6.56
CA ASP A 41 6.56 -30.57 -7.64
C ASP A 41 6.40 -29.27 -8.44
N GLU A 42 7.46 -28.46 -8.49
CA GLU A 42 7.50 -27.20 -9.23
C GLU A 42 7.37 -27.38 -10.75
N ARG A 43 7.85 -28.51 -11.30
CA ARG A 43 7.71 -28.78 -12.74
C ARG A 43 6.24 -29.07 -13.07
N THR A 44 5.59 -29.92 -12.31
CA THR A 44 4.16 -30.24 -12.41
C THR A 44 3.31 -29.00 -12.22
N LYS A 45 3.61 -28.16 -11.21
CA LYS A 45 2.94 -26.86 -11.00
C LYS A 45 2.95 -25.99 -12.26
N ARG A 46 4.08 -25.89 -12.96
CA ARG A 46 4.20 -25.08 -14.19
C ARG A 46 3.43 -25.67 -15.37
N LEU A 47 3.25 -26.99 -15.41
CA LEU A 47 2.58 -27.72 -16.49
C LEU A 47 1.05 -27.76 -16.32
N LEU A 48 0.54 -27.86 -15.08
CA LEU A 48 -0.89 -28.01 -14.80
C LEU A 48 -1.79 -27.00 -15.54
N PRO A 49 -1.47 -25.68 -15.62
CA PRO A 49 -2.25 -24.74 -16.42
C PRO A 49 -2.31 -25.06 -17.92
N GLU A 50 -1.26 -25.67 -18.49
CA GLU A 50 -1.22 -26.09 -19.90
C GLU A 50 -2.09 -27.32 -20.15
N LEU A 51 -2.33 -28.12 -19.12
CA LEU A 51 -3.23 -29.28 -19.15
C LEU A 51 -4.71 -28.90 -18.97
N GLY A 52 -5.04 -27.61 -18.99
CA GLY A 52 -6.43 -27.15 -18.99
C GLY A 52 -7.12 -27.15 -17.63
N VAL A 53 -6.39 -27.18 -16.51
CA VAL A 53 -7.02 -27.15 -15.17
C VAL A 53 -7.65 -25.80 -14.82
N LEU A 54 -7.24 -24.70 -15.47
CA LEU A 54 -7.70 -23.35 -15.07
C LEU A 54 -9.19 -23.09 -15.33
N PRO A 55 -9.75 -23.37 -16.53
CA PRO A 55 -11.18 -23.19 -16.78
C PRO A 55 -12.09 -23.89 -15.77
N PRO A 56 -11.97 -25.21 -15.49
CA PRO A 56 -12.87 -25.88 -14.54
C PRO A 56 -12.69 -25.36 -13.11
N LEU A 57 -11.47 -24.99 -12.68
CA LEU A 57 -11.28 -24.35 -11.37
C LEU A 57 -11.99 -22.99 -11.27
N LEU A 58 -11.93 -22.17 -12.32
CA LEU A 58 -12.59 -20.87 -12.34
C LEU A 58 -14.12 -20.98 -12.43
N ASP A 59 -14.63 -22.02 -13.07
CA ASP A 59 -16.06 -22.32 -13.07
C ASP A 59 -16.54 -22.84 -11.73
N MET A 60 -15.77 -23.70 -11.07
CA MET A 60 -16.03 -24.10 -9.68
C MET A 60 -16.04 -22.89 -8.74
N LEU A 61 -15.08 -21.97 -8.89
CA LEU A 61 -14.99 -20.76 -8.08
C LEU A 61 -16.24 -19.86 -8.25
N GLY A 62 -16.81 -19.80 -9.45
CA GLY A 62 -17.97 -18.94 -9.75
C GLY A 62 -19.34 -19.60 -9.59
N GLY A 63 -19.45 -20.93 -9.54
CA GLY A 63 -20.74 -21.61 -9.69
C GLY A 63 -21.00 -22.83 -8.80
N ALA A 64 -20.02 -23.29 -8.02
CA ALA A 64 -20.20 -24.48 -7.17
C ALA A 64 -20.63 -24.11 -5.74
N GLY A 65 -20.89 -25.10 -4.88
CA GLY A 65 -21.12 -24.88 -3.45
C GLY A 65 -19.86 -24.38 -2.71
N PRO A 66 -19.99 -23.87 -1.47
CA PRO A 66 -18.90 -23.20 -0.74
C PRO A 66 -17.65 -24.07 -0.62
N GLY A 67 -17.80 -25.37 -0.31
CA GLY A 67 -16.66 -26.29 -0.21
C GLY A 67 -15.88 -26.48 -1.52
N ALA A 68 -16.58 -26.48 -2.67
CA ALA A 68 -15.95 -26.58 -3.98
C ALA A 68 -15.28 -25.26 -4.40
N ARG A 69 -15.88 -24.11 -4.05
CA ARG A 69 -15.27 -22.79 -4.27
C ARG A 69 -13.97 -22.63 -3.48
N LEU A 70 -13.96 -23.05 -2.21
CA LEU A 70 -12.75 -23.04 -1.37
C LEU A 70 -11.67 -23.97 -1.91
N ALA A 71 -12.04 -25.20 -2.32
CA ALA A 71 -11.09 -26.12 -2.95
C ALA A 71 -10.49 -25.54 -4.24
N ALA A 72 -11.31 -24.89 -5.06
CA ALA A 72 -10.84 -24.21 -6.27
C ALA A 72 -9.90 -23.03 -5.95
N ALA A 73 -10.25 -22.19 -4.98
CA ALA A 73 -9.39 -21.08 -4.53
C ALA A 73 -8.04 -21.59 -4.00
N GLY A 74 -8.05 -22.68 -3.21
CA GLY A 74 -6.84 -23.35 -2.72
C GLY A 74 -5.96 -23.90 -3.84
N ALA A 75 -6.54 -24.59 -4.83
CA ALA A 75 -5.80 -25.08 -6.00
C ALA A 75 -5.17 -23.94 -6.81
N LEU A 76 -5.93 -22.87 -7.07
CA LEU A 76 -5.44 -21.68 -7.77
C LEU A 76 -4.31 -20.99 -6.98
N LEU A 77 -4.40 -20.92 -5.65
CA LEU A 77 -3.36 -20.37 -4.79
C LEU A 77 -2.06 -21.18 -4.90
N GLU A 78 -2.12 -22.51 -4.83
CA GLU A 78 -0.94 -23.37 -4.98
C GLU A 78 -0.31 -23.23 -6.38
N LEU A 79 -1.12 -23.14 -7.43
CA LEU A 79 -0.66 -22.89 -8.80
C LEU A 79 0.02 -21.53 -8.96
N ALA A 80 -0.49 -20.49 -8.29
CA ALA A 80 0.04 -19.13 -8.33
C ALA A 80 1.34 -18.98 -7.50
N ARG A 81 1.54 -19.78 -6.46
CA ARG A 81 2.64 -19.62 -5.50
C ARG A 81 3.99 -19.79 -6.18
N GLY A 82 4.82 -18.75 -6.09
CA GLY A 82 6.20 -18.75 -6.59
C GLY A 82 6.35 -18.68 -8.12
N THR A 83 5.26 -18.62 -8.90
CA THR A 83 5.35 -18.75 -10.36
C THR A 83 4.69 -17.58 -11.09
N HIS A 84 5.48 -16.62 -11.58
CA HIS A 84 4.99 -15.48 -12.36
C HIS A 84 4.15 -15.93 -13.57
N ARG A 85 4.62 -16.93 -14.34
CA ARG A 85 3.89 -17.47 -15.51
C ARG A 85 2.50 -17.97 -15.17
N ASN A 86 2.34 -18.68 -14.05
CA ASN A 86 1.06 -19.23 -13.65
C ASN A 86 0.10 -18.14 -13.17
N LYS A 87 0.61 -17.13 -12.43
CA LYS A 87 -0.20 -15.96 -12.05
C LYS A 87 -0.79 -15.27 -13.28
N VAL A 88 0.03 -15.04 -14.32
CA VAL A 88 -0.40 -14.46 -15.60
C VAL A 88 -1.50 -15.33 -16.23
N ARG A 89 -1.30 -16.65 -16.32
CA ARG A 89 -2.29 -17.56 -16.89
C ARG A 89 -3.60 -17.60 -16.12
N ILE A 90 -3.56 -17.58 -14.78
CA ILE A 90 -4.75 -17.52 -13.93
C ILE A 90 -5.57 -16.26 -14.21
N VAL A 91 -4.91 -15.09 -14.34
CA VAL A 91 -5.58 -13.84 -14.70
C VAL A 91 -6.16 -13.92 -16.12
N GLN A 92 -5.38 -14.39 -17.09
CA GLN A 92 -5.81 -14.53 -18.48
C GLN A 92 -6.97 -15.52 -18.66
N ALA A 93 -7.03 -16.57 -17.83
CA ALA A 93 -8.14 -17.52 -17.81
C ALA A 93 -9.44 -16.92 -17.23
N GLY A 94 -9.39 -15.71 -16.65
CA GLY A 94 -10.58 -14.95 -16.27
C GLY A 94 -10.86 -14.89 -14.77
N LEU A 95 -9.86 -15.10 -13.90
CA LEU A 95 -10.04 -15.00 -12.44
C LEU A 95 -10.75 -13.70 -12.01
N LEU A 96 -10.33 -12.56 -12.55
CA LEU A 96 -10.86 -11.26 -12.14
C LEU A 96 -12.36 -11.12 -12.45
N LYS A 97 -12.84 -11.75 -13.53
CA LYS A 97 -14.26 -11.76 -13.91
C LYS A 97 -15.15 -12.58 -12.96
N LYS A 98 -14.56 -13.48 -12.17
CA LYS A 98 -15.29 -14.31 -11.19
C LYS A 98 -15.44 -13.60 -9.84
N LEU A 99 -14.64 -12.57 -9.56
CA LEU A 99 -14.66 -11.88 -8.26
C LEU A 99 -16.01 -11.28 -7.86
N PRO A 100 -16.80 -10.67 -8.75
CA PRO A 100 -18.14 -10.18 -8.38
C PRO A 100 -19.06 -11.30 -7.87
N VAL A 101 -19.05 -12.46 -8.54
CA VAL A 101 -19.89 -13.61 -8.16
C VAL A 101 -19.44 -14.22 -6.84
N VAL A 102 -18.13 -14.22 -6.59
CA VAL A 102 -17.55 -14.71 -5.34
C VAL A 102 -17.84 -13.77 -4.17
N ALA A 103 -17.97 -12.46 -4.42
CA ALA A 103 -18.26 -11.47 -3.40
C ALA A 103 -19.64 -11.67 -2.74
N ASP A 104 -20.60 -12.23 -3.48
CA ASP A 104 -21.96 -12.52 -3.00
C ASP A 104 -22.02 -13.69 -2.02
N ASP A 105 -20.96 -14.51 -1.95
CA ASP A 105 -20.87 -15.65 -1.05
C ASP A 105 -20.05 -15.32 0.18
N ARG A 106 -20.71 -15.38 1.34
CA ARG A 106 -20.12 -14.96 2.59
C ARG A 106 -18.94 -15.81 3.05
N ASP A 107 -18.96 -17.11 2.79
CA ASP A 107 -17.91 -18.02 3.27
C ASP A 107 -16.66 -17.84 2.41
N VAL A 108 -16.86 -17.73 1.09
CA VAL A 108 -15.75 -17.63 0.15
C VAL A 108 -15.15 -16.22 0.15
N CYS A 109 -15.94 -15.16 0.27
CA CYS A 109 -15.40 -13.80 0.29
C CYS A 109 -14.57 -13.49 1.56
N ARG A 110 -14.76 -14.29 2.62
CA ARG A 110 -14.00 -14.24 3.88
C ARG A 110 -12.86 -15.26 3.96
N SER A 111 -12.69 -16.08 2.93
CA SER A 111 -11.65 -17.10 2.88
C SER A 111 -10.25 -16.48 2.88
N GLN A 112 -9.39 -17.03 3.75
CA GLN A 112 -7.98 -16.70 3.76
C GLN A 112 -7.29 -17.15 2.46
N GLU A 113 -7.67 -18.30 1.89
CA GLU A 113 -7.13 -18.83 0.65
C GLU A 113 -7.37 -17.89 -0.53
N LEU A 114 -8.60 -17.37 -0.65
CA LEU A 114 -8.92 -16.38 -1.67
C LEU A 114 -8.13 -15.09 -1.46
N ALA A 115 -8.05 -14.59 -0.22
CA ALA A 115 -7.28 -13.39 0.10
C ALA A 115 -5.78 -13.56 -0.23
N LEU A 116 -5.20 -14.73 0.05
CA LEU A 116 -3.82 -15.08 -0.29
C LEU A 116 -3.62 -15.24 -1.81
N LEU A 117 -4.60 -15.79 -2.53
CA LEU A 117 -4.57 -15.85 -3.99
C LEU A 117 -4.53 -14.44 -4.57
N LEU A 118 -5.40 -13.55 -4.11
CA LEU A 118 -5.44 -12.16 -4.56
C LEU A 118 -4.17 -11.38 -4.21
N LEU A 119 -3.59 -11.61 -3.03
CA LEU A 119 -2.26 -11.11 -2.70
C LEU A 119 -1.21 -11.61 -3.71
N SER A 120 -1.22 -12.91 -4.03
CA SER A 120 -0.29 -13.48 -5.00
C SER A 120 -0.46 -12.86 -6.40
N ILE A 121 -1.69 -12.63 -6.86
CA ILE A 121 -2.01 -12.00 -8.14
C ILE A 121 -1.63 -10.51 -8.14
N SER A 122 -1.86 -9.79 -7.04
CA SER A 122 -1.54 -8.36 -6.93
C SER A 122 -0.06 -8.05 -7.17
N SER A 123 0.84 -9.02 -6.95
CA SER A 123 2.28 -8.83 -7.25
C SER A 123 2.54 -8.58 -8.74
N LEU A 124 1.63 -8.97 -9.64
CA LEU A 124 1.74 -8.69 -11.07
C LEU A 124 1.69 -7.19 -11.38
N ALA A 125 1.03 -6.38 -10.55
CA ALA A 125 1.03 -4.92 -10.67
C ALA A 125 2.46 -4.33 -10.61
N ASN A 126 3.40 -5.03 -9.96
CA ASN A 126 4.80 -4.62 -9.86
C ASN A 126 5.66 -5.11 -11.04
N THR A 127 5.06 -5.65 -12.10
CA THR A 127 5.74 -6.15 -13.31
C THR A 127 5.22 -5.43 -14.55
N ASP A 128 5.71 -5.78 -15.75
CA ASP A 128 5.21 -5.20 -17.01
C ASP A 128 3.88 -5.82 -17.49
N PHE A 129 3.31 -6.75 -16.72
CA PHE A 129 2.01 -7.34 -17.02
C PHE A 129 0.87 -6.32 -16.80
N PRO A 130 -0.02 -6.10 -17.79
CA PRO A 130 -1.10 -5.11 -17.71
C PRO A 130 -2.26 -5.63 -16.83
N LEU A 131 -2.05 -5.69 -15.52
CA LEU A 131 -3.07 -6.10 -14.55
C LEU A 131 -4.20 -5.05 -14.50
N ARG A 132 -5.44 -5.47 -14.74
CA ARG A 132 -6.63 -4.63 -14.58
C ARG A 132 -6.99 -4.47 -13.11
N THR A 133 -6.30 -3.56 -12.43
CA THR A 133 -6.46 -3.27 -10.99
C THR A 133 -7.88 -2.87 -10.63
N THR A 134 -8.58 -2.18 -11.51
CA THR A 134 -9.99 -1.77 -11.34
C THR A 134 -10.97 -2.94 -11.20
N GLU A 135 -10.64 -4.14 -11.71
CA GLU A 135 -11.48 -5.34 -11.52
C GLU A 135 -11.22 -6.02 -10.15
N LEU A 136 -10.04 -5.80 -9.56
CA LEU A 136 -9.65 -6.38 -8.27
C LEU A 136 -10.06 -5.50 -7.08
N LEU A 137 -9.99 -4.18 -7.24
CA LEU A 137 -10.20 -3.21 -6.17
C LEU A 137 -11.57 -3.30 -5.49
N PRO A 138 -12.71 -3.45 -6.20
CA PRO A 138 -14.01 -3.54 -5.54
C PRO A 138 -14.09 -4.66 -4.51
N PHE A 139 -13.54 -5.84 -4.85
CA PHE A 139 -13.49 -6.97 -3.93
C PHE A 139 -12.62 -6.65 -2.71
N LEU A 140 -11.38 -6.18 -2.93
CA LEU A 140 -10.46 -5.87 -1.83
C LEU A 140 -11.01 -4.80 -0.88
N VAL A 141 -11.59 -3.72 -1.43
CA VAL A 141 -12.14 -2.62 -0.63
C VAL A 141 -13.38 -3.08 0.14
N ALA A 142 -14.25 -3.88 -0.47
CA ALA A 142 -15.42 -4.44 0.21
C ALA A 142 -15.02 -5.37 1.37
N THR A 143 -14.05 -6.28 1.15
CA THR A 143 -13.53 -7.17 2.20
C THR A 143 -12.89 -6.39 3.35
N LEU A 144 -12.17 -5.31 3.06
CA LEU A 144 -11.53 -4.49 4.10
C LEU A 144 -12.52 -3.61 4.86
N GLY A 145 -13.59 -3.14 4.20
CA GLY A 145 -14.64 -2.34 4.83
C GLY A 145 -15.64 -3.15 5.65
N ALA A 146 -15.68 -4.48 5.48
CA ALA A 146 -16.59 -5.35 6.21
C ALA A 146 -16.10 -5.65 7.64
N THR A 147 -17.03 -5.57 8.60
CA THR A 147 -16.76 -5.71 10.03
C THR A 147 -16.62 -7.15 10.49
N ASP A 148 -17.20 -8.10 9.77
CA ASP A 148 -17.25 -9.52 10.10
C ASP A 148 -16.18 -10.37 9.38
N VAL A 149 -15.25 -9.72 8.66
CA VAL A 149 -14.12 -10.39 8.03
C VAL A 149 -13.00 -10.60 9.05
N PRO A 150 -12.48 -11.84 9.22
CA PRO A 150 -11.43 -12.10 10.18
C PRO A 150 -10.11 -11.38 9.78
N PRO A 151 -9.28 -10.98 10.76
CA PRO A 151 -7.98 -10.35 10.49
C PRO A 151 -7.08 -11.15 9.54
N ASP A 152 -7.14 -12.48 9.59
CA ASP A 152 -6.31 -13.37 8.77
C ASP A 152 -6.64 -13.28 7.28
N ALA A 153 -7.86 -12.87 6.91
CA ALA A 153 -8.25 -12.54 5.54
C ALA A 153 -7.99 -11.05 5.21
N LYS A 154 -8.17 -10.13 6.17
CA LYS A 154 -7.88 -8.71 5.98
C LYS A 154 -6.39 -8.44 5.70
N LEU A 155 -5.48 -9.15 6.39
CA LEU A 155 -4.04 -8.93 6.27
C LEU A 155 -3.49 -9.17 4.85
N PRO A 156 -3.81 -10.29 4.16
CA PRO A 156 -3.47 -10.45 2.75
C PRO A 156 -4.09 -9.39 1.84
N CYS A 157 -5.33 -8.95 2.10
CA CYS A 157 -5.97 -7.87 1.34
C CYS A 157 -5.24 -6.52 1.50
N LEU A 158 -4.79 -6.19 2.72
CA LEU A 158 -3.96 -5.00 2.97
C LEU A 158 -2.62 -5.08 2.23
N ALA A 159 -1.96 -6.24 2.26
CA ALA A 159 -0.73 -6.47 1.52
C ALA A 159 -0.97 -6.42 -0.01
N ALA A 160 -2.14 -6.85 -0.49
CA ALA A 160 -2.52 -6.74 -1.88
C ALA A 160 -2.69 -5.27 -2.29
N LEU A 161 -3.43 -4.47 -1.52
CA LEU A 161 -3.55 -3.02 -1.76
C LEU A 161 -2.19 -2.32 -1.73
N ARG A 162 -1.28 -2.74 -0.84
CA ARG A 162 0.09 -2.24 -0.81
C ARG A 162 0.84 -2.51 -2.13
N ASN A 163 0.76 -3.73 -2.65
CA ASN A 163 1.35 -4.06 -3.96
C ASN A 163 0.76 -3.20 -5.08
N LEU A 164 -0.55 -2.98 -5.07
CA LEU A 164 -1.22 -2.10 -6.05
C LEU A 164 -0.84 -0.62 -5.86
N SER A 165 -0.45 -0.19 -4.67
CA SER A 165 -0.10 1.21 -4.39
C SER A 165 1.37 1.54 -4.68
N ALA A 166 2.20 0.53 -4.96
CA ALA A 166 3.64 0.71 -5.16
C ALA A 166 3.99 1.45 -6.46
N LYS A 167 3.20 1.27 -7.52
CA LYS A 167 3.33 2.03 -8.77
C LYS A 167 2.31 3.14 -8.87
N LEU A 168 2.75 4.30 -9.35
CA LEU A 168 1.92 5.51 -9.43
C LEU A 168 0.66 5.32 -10.30
N GLU A 169 0.77 4.53 -11.38
CA GLU A 169 -0.33 4.23 -12.30
C GLU A 169 -1.52 3.59 -11.56
N HIS A 170 -1.26 2.60 -10.72
CA HIS A 170 -2.26 1.87 -9.96
C HIS A 170 -2.67 2.59 -8.65
N ALA A 171 -1.76 3.37 -8.05
CA ALA A 171 -2.05 4.13 -6.82
C ALA A 171 -3.21 5.12 -6.99
N ARG A 172 -3.42 5.65 -8.20
CA ARG A 172 -4.57 6.52 -8.53
C ARG A 172 -5.89 5.75 -8.51
N ASP A 173 -5.92 4.55 -9.07
CA ASP A 173 -7.10 3.68 -9.02
C ASP A 173 -7.42 3.32 -7.57
N VAL A 174 -6.40 2.97 -6.78
CA VAL A 174 -6.58 2.61 -5.36
C VAL A 174 -7.13 3.82 -4.58
N ALA A 175 -6.58 5.02 -4.80
CA ALA A 175 -7.08 6.25 -4.16
C ALA A 175 -8.56 6.54 -4.50
N SER A 176 -8.98 6.24 -5.73
CA SER A 176 -10.34 6.51 -6.22
C SER A 176 -11.35 5.40 -5.88
N SER A 177 -10.88 4.24 -5.42
CA SER A 177 -11.71 3.06 -5.14
C SER A 177 -12.48 3.10 -3.81
N GLY A 178 -12.31 4.15 -3.00
CA GLY A 178 -12.84 4.20 -1.63
C GLY A 178 -11.94 3.51 -0.58
N ALA A 179 -10.74 3.07 -0.97
CA ALA A 179 -9.79 2.41 -0.08
C ALA A 179 -9.45 3.24 1.17
N VAL A 180 -9.32 4.57 1.06
CA VAL A 180 -9.03 5.43 2.22
C VAL A 180 -10.09 5.26 3.31
N ARG A 181 -11.37 5.33 2.96
CA ARG A 181 -12.48 5.15 3.89
C ARG A 181 -12.47 3.78 4.55
N ALA A 182 -12.21 2.72 3.78
CA ALA A 182 -12.13 1.35 4.30
C ALA A 182 -10.92 1.14 5.24
N LEU A 183 -9.80 1.83 5.00
CA LEU A 183 -8.57 1.69 5.77
C LEU A 183 -8.59 2.46 7.10
N LEU A 184 -9.40 3.52 7.22
CA LEU A 184 -9.43 4.36 8.42
C LEU A 184 -9.82 3.58 9.69
N PRO A 185 -10.93 2.81 9.73
CA PRO A 185 -11.23 1.95 10.89
C PRO A 185 -10.13 0.92 11.17
N LEU A 186 -9.59 0.28 10.12
CA LEU A 186 -8.53 -0.74 10.25
C LEU A 186 -7.23 -0.18 10.82
N SER A 187 -6.96 1.12 10.64
CA SER A 187 -5.81 1.81 11.23
C SER A 187 -5.87 1.91 12.76
N LEU A 188 -7.05 1.65 13.34
CA LEU A 188 -7.32 1.69 14.78
C LEU A 188 -7.37 0.30 15.43
N GLU A 189 -7.55 -0.75 14.64
CA GLU A 189 -7.63 -2.13 15.12
C GLU A 189 -6.23 -2.73 15.42
N PRO A 190 -5.99 -3.37 16.59
CA PRO A 190 -4.66 -3.83 17.00
C PRO A 190 -3.92 -4.76 16.00
N LYS A 191 -4.67 -5.60 15.27
CA LYS A 191 -4.09 -6.57 14.32
C LYS A 191 -3.82 -6.00 12.94
N THR A 192 -4.51 -4.95 12.53
CA THR A 192 -4.44 -4.38 11.17
C THR A 192 -3.88 -2.96 11.13
N SER A 193 -3.68 -2.32 12.28
CA SER A 193 -3.28 -0.91 12.36
C SER A 193 -1.99 -0.60 11.62
N GLU A 194 -0.93 -1.38 11.87
CA GLU A 194 0.36 -1.18 11.19
C GLU A 194 0.24 -1.29 9.65
N PRO A 195 -0.27 -2.38 9.07
CA PRO A 195 -0.39 -2.49 7.61
C PRO A 195 -1.38 -1.49 7.00
N ALA A 196 -2.49 -1.16 7.68
CA ALA A 196 -3.42 -0.15 7.18
C ALA A 196 -2.77 1.24 7.12
N LEU A 197 -2.04 1.65 8.17
CA LEU A 197 -1.28 2.90 8.19
C LEU A 197 -0.17 2.91 7.13
N ALA A 198 0.46 1.76 6.86
CA ALA A 198 1.46 1.64 5.80
C ALA A 198 0.85 1.92 4.41
N VAL A 199 -0.29 1.31 4.09
CA VAL A 199 -0.99 1.54 2.82
C VAL A 199 -1.46 2.99 2.71
N LEU A 200 -2.04 3.57 3.78
CA LEU A 200 -2.42 4.98 3.80
C LEU A 200 -1.21 5.89 3.54
N GLY A 201 -0.06 5.62 4.18
CA GLY A 201 1.17 6.39 3.97
C GLY A 201 1.66 6.34 2.52
N GLU A 202 1.68 5.15 1.91
CA GLU A 202 2.09 4.97 0.51
C GLU A 202 1.12 5.68 -0.44
N LEU A 203 -0.19 5.55 -0.21
CA LEU A 203 -1.21 6.27 -0.98
C LEU A 203 -1.05 7.78 -0.86
N ALA A 204 -0.90 8.32 0.35
CA ALA A 204 -0.69 9.75 0.57
C ALA A 204 0.56 10.29 -0.15
N ALA A 205 1.63 9.49 -0.23
CA ALA A 205 2.86 9.88 -0.92
C ALA A 205 2.73 9.84 -2.45
N ALA A 206 1.89 8.95 -2.97
CA ALA A 206 1.67 8.76 -4.40
C ALA A 206 0.54 9.64 -4.98
N ALA A 207 -0.72 9.38 -4.61
CA ALA A 207 -1.90 9.96 -5.26
C ALA A 207 -3.14 10.16 -4.34
N GLY A 208 -3.11 9.69 -3.09
CA GLY A 208 -4.28 9.61 -2.21
C GLY A 208 -4.57 10.84 -1.34
N ARG A 209 -3.85 11.96 -1.51
CA ARG A 209 -4.05 13.13 -0.64
C ARG A 209 -5.42 13.75 -0.77
N GLU A 210 -5.94 13.89 -2.00
CA GLU A 210 -7.27 14.46 -2.25
C GLU A 210 -8.37 13.59 -1.63
N ALA A 211 -8.27 12.26 -1.78
CA ALA A 211 -9.17 11.32 -1.14
C ALA A 211 -9.12 11.43 0.40
N MET A 212 -7.94 11.64 0.99
CA MET A 212 -7.79 11.87 2.43
C MET A 212 -8.32 13.22 2.90
N GLU A 213 -8.21 14.27 2.10
CA GLU A 213 -8.84 15.56 2.38
C GLU A 213 -10.36 15.45 2.38
N ALA A 214 -10.93 14.65 1.48
CA ALA A 214 -12.37 14.40 1.39
C ALA A 214 -12.94 13.70 2.64
N GLU A 215 -12.15 12.87 3.33
CA GLU A 215 -12.54 12.24 4.61
C GLU A 215 -12.44 13.22 5.82
N GLY A 216 -12.01 14.46 5.58
CA GLY A 216 -12.05 15.55 6.55
C GLY A 216 -11.28 15.26 7.84
N GLU A 217 -11.97 15.34 8.97
CA GLU A 217 -11.37 15.16 10.30
C GLU A 217 -11.12 13.69 10.68
N ALA A 218 -11.64 12.72 9.90
CA ALA A 218 -11.43 11.30 10.20
C ALA A 218 -9.95 10.90 10.09
N VAL A 219 -9.21 11.44 9.11
CA VAL A 219 -7.78 11.14 8.91
C VAL A 219 -6.91 11.67 10.07
N PRO A 220 -7.00 12.96 10.48
CA PRO A 220 -6.26 13.44 11.65
C PRO A 220 -6.66 12.77 12.97
N ARG A 221 -7.94 12.40 13.17
CA ARG A 221 -8.37 11.63 14.35
C ARG A 221 -7.69 10.26 14.40
N ALA A 222 -7.67 9.55 13.28
CA ALA A 222 -7.00 8.26 13.19
C ALA A 222 -5.49 8.36 13.48
N LEU A 223 -4.83 9.43 12.99
CA LEU A 223 -3.43 9.72 13.30
C LEU A 223 -3.19 9.99 14.80
N LEU A 224 -4.06 10.77 15.44
CA LEU A 224 -3.97 11.08 16.87
C LEU A 224 -4.01 9.80 17.71
N GLU A 225 -5.01 8.95 17.46
CA GLU A 225 -5.19 7.68 18.16
C GLU A 225 -4.04 6.69 17.88
N ALA A 226 -3.58 6.61 16.64
CA ALA A 226 -2.47 5.72 16.28
C ALA A 226 -1.13 6.14 16.92
N MET A 227 -0.90 7.44 17.13
CA MET A 227 0.33 7.95 17.76
C MET A 227 0.33 7.82 19.27
N THR A 228 -0.82 7.98 19.91
CA THR A 228 -1.00 7.90 21.38
C THR A 228 -1.14 6.46 21.89
N ARG A 229 -1.28 5.47 21.00
CA ARG A 229 -1.29 4.05 21.38
C ARG A 229 0.09 3.58 21.83
N HIS A 230 0.30 3.60 23.15
CA HIS A 230 1.49 3.03 23.77
C HIS A 230 1.54 1.51 23.53
N GLY A 231 2.67 0.99 23.05
CA GLY A 231 2.89 -0.46 22.85
C GLY A 231 3.18 -0.91 21.42
N SER A 232 3.10 -0.02 20.40
CA SER A 232 3.49 -0.38 19.03
C SER A 232 4.38 0.67 18.37
N ALA A 233 5.70 0.50 18.52
CA ALA A 233 6.71 1.34 17.89
C ALA A 233 6.50 1.45 16.36
N ARG A 234 6.14 0.33 15.71
CA ARG A 234 5.87 0.29 14.27
C ARG A 234 4.63 1.09 13.89
N CYS A 235 3.55 1.02 14.67
CA CYS A 235 2.38 1.87 14.41
C CYS A 235 2.73 3.35 14.52
N GLN A 236 3.50 3.76 15.53
CA GLN A 236 3.97 5.14 15.66
C GLN A 236 4.85 5.56 14.48
N GLU A 237 5.75 4.70 13.99
CA GLU A 237 6.55 4.98 12.80
C GLU A 237 5.70 5.18 11.54
N ARG A 238 4.66 4.36 11.35
CA ARG A 238 3.74 4.46 10.21
C ARG A 238 2.82 5.68 10.33
N ALA A 239 2.28 5.94 11.50
CA ALA A 239 1.44 7.12 11.77
C ALA A 239 2.24 8.42 11.60
N THR A 240 3.45 8.52 12.15
CA THR A 240 4.31 9.70 11.96
C THR A 240 4.74 9.87 10.51
N TYR A 241 4.97 8.79 9.74
CA TYR A 241 5.21 8.89 8.30
C TYR A 241 4.00 9.47 7.56
N LEU A 242 2.80 8.94 7.80
CA LEU A 242 1.57 9.45 7.18
C LEU A 242 1.32 10.92 7.56
N ALA A 243 1.46 11.27 8.85
CA ALA A 243 1.36 12.65 9.33
C ALA A 243 2.39 13.56 8.65
N MET A 244 3.62 13.08 8.43
CA MET A 244 4.66 13.82 7.72
C MET A 244 4.25 14.14 6.27
N VAL A 245 3.79 13.13 5.53
CA VAL A 245 3.38 13.31 4.13
C VAL A 245 2.20 14.29 4.03
N LEU A 246 1.20 14.13 4.90
CA LEU A 246 -0.02 14.94 4.88
C LEU A 246 0.20 16.36 5.39
N ALA A 247 0.92 16.54 6.50
CA ALA A 247 1.24 17.87 7.02
C ALA A 247 2.02 18.66 5.97
N HIS A 248 2.99 18.06 5.27
CA HIS A 248 3.72 18.74 4.21
C HIS A 248 2.83 19.08 3.00
N GLY A 249 2.04 18.11 2.52
CA GLY A 249 1.32 18.19 1.25
C GLY A 249 -0.05 18.86 1.30
N SER A 250 -0.68 19.01 2.47
CA SER A 250 -2.04 19.54 2.60
C SER A 250 -2.13 20.56 3.73
N ARG A 251 -2.35 21.83 3.37
CA ARG A 251 -2.64 22.89 4.36
C ARG A 251 -3.95 22.64 5.09
N ALA A 252 -4.95 22.05 4.42
CA ALA A 252 -6.24 21.75 5.03
C ALA A 252 -6.10 20.70 6.14
N LEU A 253 -5.46 19.56 5.84
CA LEU A 253 -5.21 18.51 6.82
C LEU A 253 -4.25 18.97 7.92
N ARG A 254 -3.22 19.76 7.58
CA ARG A 254 -2.33 20.35 8.60
C ARG A 254 -3.10 21.24 9.58
N ARG A 255 -4.05 22.07 9.12
CA ARG A 255 -4.91 22.86 10.01
C ARG A 255 -5.82 21.98 10.86
N ALA A 256 -6.44 20.96 10.27
CA ALA A 256 -7.29 20.01 11.00
C ALA A 256 -6.50 19.26 12.09
N MET A 257 -5.29 18.78 11.78
CA MET A 257 -4.36 18.17 12.74
C MET A 257 -4.08 19.10 13.93
N ARG A 258 -3.84 20.39 13.67
CA ARG A 258 -3.63 21.37 14.75
C ARG A 258 -4.85 21.48 15.67
N ARG A 259 -6.05 21.59 15.08
CA ARG A 259 -7.30 21.76 15.85
C ARG A 259 -7.61 20.53 16.72
N LEU A 260 -7.28 19.34 16.24
CA LEU A 260 -7.60 18.08 16.91
C LEU A 260 -6.55 17.62 17.92
N GLY A 261 -5.49 18.40 18.17
CA GLY A 261 -4.48 18.05 19.17
C GLY A 261 -3.37 17.11 18.69
N VAL A 262 -3.19 16.93 17.38
CA VAL A 262 -2.10 16.12 16.81
C VAL A 262 -0.72 16.68 17.19
N VAL A 263 -0.61 18.00 17.43
CA VAL A 263 0.63 18.64 17.88
C VAL A 263 1.07 18.10 19.25
N GLN A 264 0.13 17.91 20.17
CA GLN A 264 0.40 17.37 21.51
C GLN A 264 0.88 15.93 21.42
N ALA A 265 0.21 15.09 20.62
CA ALA A 265 0.66 13.72 20.39
C ALA A 265 2.05 13.65 19.72
N LEU A 266 2.37 14.57 18.80
CA LEU A 266 3.70 14.65 18.20
C LEU A 266 4.78 15.04 19.22
N LEU A 267 4.48 15.91 20.19
CA LEU A 267 5.39 16.23 21.29
C LEU A 267 5.67 14.99 22.15
N GLU A 268 4.61 14.26 22.53
CA GLU A 268 4.73 13.00 23.27
C GLU A 268 5.56 11.96 22.50
N VAL A 269 5.26 11.74 21.21
CA VAL A 269 6.03 10.81 20.36
C VAL A 269 7.48 11.26 20.23
N SER A 270 7.75 12.56 20.08
CA SER A 270 9.10 13.10 19.97
C SER A 270 9.95 12.86 21.21
N LEU A 271 9.33 12.77 22.39
CA LEU A 271 10.02 12.68 23.68
C LEU A 271 10.04 11.24 24.23
N LEU A 272 8.96 10.48 24.03
CA LEU A 272 8.67 9.25 24.77
C LEU A 272 8.55 8.01 23.87
N SER A 273 8.50 8.15 22.55
CA SER A 273 8.39 6.98 21.67
C SER A 273 9.62 6.07 21.81
N SER A 274 9.41 4.75 21.83
CA SER A 274 10.51 3.78 21.81
C SER A 274 11.17 3.64 20.43
N SER A 275 10.65 4.30 19.39
CA SER A 275 11.25 4.34 18.07
C SER A 275 12.01 5.65 17.82
N PRO A 276 13.35 5.59 17.66
CA PRO A 276 14.14 6.76 17.25
C PRO A 276 13.69 7.34 15.90
N LEU A 277 13.14 6.51 15.02
CA LEU A 277 12.63 6.95 13.72
C LEU A 277 11.34 7.78 13.89
N ALA A 278 10.40 7.31 14.72
CA ALA A 278 9.18 8.04 15.04
C ALA A 278 9.51 9.36 15.74
N GLN A 279 10.44 9.36 16.71
CA GLN A 279 10.91 10.56 17.39
C GLN A 279 11.45 11.62 16.40
N ARG A 280 12.37 11.22 15.52
CA ARG A 280 12.95 12.13 14.52
C ARG A 280 11.91 12.71 13.56
N ARG A 281 10.97 11.88 13.09
CA ARG A 281 9.87 12.34 12.23
C ARG A 281 8.97 13.32 12.97
N ALA A 282 8.58 13.03 14.21
CA ALA A 282 7.76 13.91 15.01
C ALA A 282 8.43 15.28 15.23
N ALA A 283 9.72 15.31 15.56
CA ALA A 283 10.49 16.53 15.71
C ALA A 283 10.54 17.39 14.42
N ILE A 284 10.62 16.76 13.24
CA ILE A 284 10.57 17.45 11.95
C ILE A 284 9.18 18.04 11.70
N ILE A 285 8.12 17.25 11.92
CA ILE A 285 6.74 17.68 11.67
C ILE A 285 6.37 18.89 12.54
N LEU A 286 6.78 18.90 13.81
CA LEU A 286 6.52 20.00 14.74
C LEU A 286 7.03 21.35 14.22
N ARG A 287 8.14 21.37 13.45
CA ARG A 287 8.66 22.60 12.85
C ARG A 287 7.70 23.20 11.83
N TRP A 288 6.99 22.36 11.07
CA TRP A 288 6.01 22.82 10.07
C TRP A 288 4.76 23.44 10.71
N PHE A 289 4.43 23.07 11.94
CA PHE A 289 3.35 23.72 12.69
C PHE A 289 3.76 25.10 13.22
N LYS A 290 5.05 25.41 13.37
CA LYS A 290 5.50 26.76 13.75
C LYS A 290 5.23 27.79 12.65
N GLU A 291 5.39 27.40 11.40
CA GLU A 291 5.29 28.28 10.22
C GLU A 291 3.85 28.76 9.92
N ASP A 292 2.81 28.04 10.34
CA ASP A 292 1.42 28.43 10.12
C ASP A 292 0.80 29.22 11.30
N GLY A 293 1.60 29.62 12.28
CA GLY A 293 1.15 30.54 13.35
C GLY A 293 0.93 31.97 12.83
N PRO A 294 0.06 32.77 13.46
CA PRO A 294 -0.16 34.19 13.09
C PRO A 294 1.14 34.99 13.01
N GLN A 295 2.13 34.62 13.81
CA GLN A 295 3.43 35.29 13.96
C GLN A 295 4.41 35.06 12.79
N SER A 296 4.18 34.09 11.90
CA SER A 296 5.07 33.88 10.74
C SER A 296 4.77 34.82 9.57
N ARG A 297 3.60 35.49 9.57
CA ARG A 297 3.26 36.52 8.57
C ARG A 297 3.81 37.90 8.91
N THR A 298 4.14 38.15 10.17
CA THR A 298 4.66 39.46 10.64
C THR A 298 6.18 39.54 10.75
N THR A 299 6.91 38.43 10.60
CA THR A 299 8.38 38.39 10.79
C THR A 299 9.19 38.20 9.51
N ARG A 300 8.56 38.27 8.32
CA ARG A 300 9.26 38.12 7.02
C ARG A 300 9.42 39.41 6.21
N ALA A 301 9.26 40.57 6.84
CA ALA A 301 9.48 41.85 6.21
C ALA A 301 10.48 42.66 7.05
N HIS A 302 11.65 42.96 6.46
CA HIS A 302 12.61 43.98 6.91
C HIS A 302 13.45 43.65 8.17
N SER A 303 14.60 43.01 7.98
CA SER A 303 15.74 43.14 8.90
C SER A 303 17.03 43.18 8.06
N GLY A 304 17.22 44.32 7.38
CA GLY A 304 18.51 44.74 6.84
C GLY A 304 18.98 45.99 7.61
N PRO A 305 20.28 46.20 7.80
CA PRO A 305 20.78 47.31 8.61
C PRO A 305 20.47 48.64 7.90
N ARG A 306 19.71 49.52 8.58
CA ARG A 306 19.48 50.90 8.13
C ARG A 306 20.77 51.68 8.33
N VAL A 307 21.43 52.03 7.23
CA VAL A 307 22.46 53.05 7.18
C VAL A 307 21.75 54.39 6.97
N GLU A 308 21.94 55.30 7.92
CA GLU A 308 21.50 56.69 7.84
C GLU A 308 22.25 57.41 6.70
N GLY A 309 21.50 58.04 5.80
CA GLY A 309 22.04 58.80 4.67
C GLY A 309 21.00 59.78 4.15
N VAL A 310 21.27 61.06 4.38
CA VAL A 310 20.45 62.25 4.11
C VAL A 310 20.50 62.65 2.62
N ALA A 311 19.47 63.39 2.18
CA ALA A 311 19.32 64.15 0.93
C ALA A 311 18.87 63.31 -0.29
N GLU A 312 17.99 63.75 -1.20
CA GLU A 312 17.26 65.01 -1.39
C GLU A 312 16.09 64.73 -2.35
N ALA A 313 15.07 65.59 -2.29
CA ALA A 313 13.79 65.45 -2.97
C ALA A 313 13.87 65.69 -4.50
N THR A 314 13.17 64.91 -5.31
CA THR A 314 12.43 65.44 -6.47
C THR A 314 11.29 64.51 -6.88
N SER A 315 10.07 65.06 -6.90
CA SER A 315 8.85 64.46 -7.43
C SER A 315 8.78 64.62 -8.95
N CYS A 316 8.30 63.61 -9.67
CA CYS A 316 7.43 63.76 -10.84
C CYS A 316 6.60 62.47 -11.02
N ARG A 317 5.29 62.65 -11.15
CA ARG A 317 4.34 61.66 -11.64
C ARG A 317 4.52 61.54 -13.16
N ASP A 318 4.19 60.38 -13.73
CA ASP A 318 3.41 60.25 -14.97
C ASP A 318 3.04 58.78 -15.20
N ASP A 319 1.72 58.58 -15.20
CA ASP A 319 0.88 57.79 -16.11
C ASP A 319 1.06 56.29 -16.39
N ASP A 320 -0.09 55.64 -16.21
CA ASP A 320 -0.51 54.29 -16.61
C ASP A 320 -0.21 53.96 -18.09
N VAL A 321 0.00 52.66 -18.38
CA VAL A 321 -0.63 51.89 -19.47
C VAL A 321 -0.01 50.47 -19.57
N ALA A 322 -0.90 49.49 -19.76
CA ALA A 322 -0.70 48.10 -20.21
C ALA A 322 -0.17 47.08 -19.16
N GLY A 323 -0.90 46.03 -18.76
CA GLY A 323 -1.97 45.31 -19.46
C GLY A 323 -1.48 43.90 -19.83
N GLU A 324 -1.77 42.92 -18.96
CA GLU A 324 -2.07 41.54 -19.33
C GLU A 324 -1.03 40.73 -20.14
N ALA A 325 0.16 40.50 -19.59
CA ALA A 325 1.03 39.40 -20.04
C ALA A 325 1.90 38.74 -18.95
N LYS A 326 1.84 39.27 -17.70
CA LYS A 326 2.77 38.88 -16.62
C LYS A 326 2.27 37.70 -15.77
N GLY A 327 0.98 37.36 -15.83
CA GLY A 327 0.35 36.34 -14.97
C GLY A 327 0.62 34.88 -15.36
N CYS A 328 1.01 34.59 -16.61
CA CYS A 328 1.18 33.21 -17.09
C CYS A 328 2.59 32.63 -16.80
N ARG A 329 3.62 33.49 -16.67
CA ARG A 329 4.99 33.05 -16.38
C ARG A 329 5.19 32.71 -14.91
N ASP A 330 4.62 33.49 -13.99
CA ASP A 330 4.74 33.25 -12.55
C ASP A 330 4.07 31.95 -12.11
N THR A 331 2.89 31.62 -12.66
CA THR A 331 2.20 30.36 -12.36
C THR A 331 2.99 29.14 -12.83
N THR A 332 3.60 29.23 -14.01
CA THR A 332 4.42 28.15 -14.58
C THR A 332 5.68 27.90 -13.73
N VAL A 333 6.36 28.96 -13.28
CA VAL A 333 7.54 28.84 -12.42
C VAL A 333 7.15 28.26 -11.05
N ASP A 334 6.06 28.72 -10.43
CA ASP A 334 5.57 28.20 -9.15
C ASP A 334 5.23 26.70 -9.24
N GLU A 335 4.62 26.26 -10.33
CA GLU A 335 4.35 24.84 -10.56
C GLU A 335 5.63 24.01 -10.71
N ILE A 336 6.63 24.52 -11.44
CA ILE A 336 7.94 23.86 -11.61
C ILE A 336 8.66 23.76 -10.26
N VAL A 337 8.65 24.81 -9.45
CA VAL A 337 9.25 24.82 -8.11
C VAL A 337 8.54 23.81 -7.21
N ARG A 338 7.20 23.78 -7.19
CA ARG A 338 6.43 22.80 -6.42
C ARG A 338 6.74 21.37 -6.83
N ARG A 339 6.79 21.08 -8.15
CA ARG A 339 7.16 19.74 -8.66
C ARG A 339 8.58 19.34 -8.28
N SER A 340 9.51 20.30 -8.31
CA SER A 340 10.91 20.05 -7.95
C SER A 340 11.07 19.75 -6.46
N LEU A 341 10.34 20.48 -5.59
CA LEU A 341 10.30 20.22 -4.15
C LEU A 341 9.65 18.85 -3.83
N ASP A 342 8.55 18.49 -4.50
CA ASP A 342 7.90 17.18 -4.33
C ASP A 342 8.82 16.02 -4.73
N ARG A 343 9.54 16.14 -5.85
CA ARG A 343 10.56 15.15 -6.26
C ARG A 343 11.72 15.07 -5.26
N ASN A 344 12.21 16.22 -4.79
CA ASN A 344 13.29 16.26 -3.82
C ASN A 344 12.87 15.59 -2.50
N MET A 345 11.67 15.89 -1.99
CA MET A 345 11.10 15.27 -0.80
C MET A 345 10.94 13.76 -0.98
N LYS A 346 10.44 13.28 -2.12
CA LYS A 346 10.36 11.83 -2.43
C LYS A 346 11.74 11.16 -2.38
N SER A 347 12.78 11.84 -2.89
CA SER A 347 14.16 11.36 -2.82
C SER A 347 14.69 11.30 -1.38
N ILE A 348 14.44 12.33 -0.58
CA ILE A 348 14.80 12.37 0.86
C ILE A 348 14.09 11.25 1.61
N LEU A 349 12.78 11.08 1.40
CA LEU A 349 12.00 10.03 2.06
C LEU A 349 12.46 8.63 1.65
N ARG A 350 12.80 8.40 0.37
CA ARG A 350 13.42 7.14 -0.08
C ARG A 350 14.75 6.88 0.62
N ARG A 351 15.64 7.88 0.72
CA ARG A 351 16.92 7.73 1.44
C ARG A 351 16.74 7.48 2.94
N ALA A 352 15.79 8.18 3.56
CA ALA A 352 15.49 8.04 4.98
C ALA A 352 14.83 6.69 5.34
N THR A 353 14.27 5.98 4.35
CA THR A 353 13.67 4.65 4.52
C THR A 353 14.61 3.53 4.08
N ALA A 354 15.46 3.76 3.09
CA ALA A 354 16.45 2.78 2.59
C ALA A 354 17.51 2.39 3.63
N SER A 355 17.79 3.23 4.64
CA SER A 355 18.69 2.88 5.74
C SER A 355 18.11 1.86 6.74
N VAL A 356 16.88 1.37 6.51
CA VAL A 356 16.14 0.47 7.42
C VAL A 356 15.81 -0.90 6.76
N ASP A 357 16.31 -1.18 5.55
CA ASP A 357 16.21 -2.51 4.93
C ASP A 357 17.24 -3.49 5.54
N LEU A 358 16.94 -3.95 6.76
CA LEU A 358 17.66 -5.00 7.50
C LEU A 358 17.26 -6.43 7.05
N THR A 359 16.82 -6.63 5.81
CA THR A 359 16.49 -7.97 5.28
C THR A 359 17.69 -8.73 4.69
N ASN A 360 18.93 -8.22 4.84
CA ASN A 360 20.16 -8.92 4.47
C ASN A 360 21.17 -9.12 5.63
N VAL A 361 20.72 -9.14 6.89
CA VAL A 361 21.58 -9.38 8.08
C VAL A 361 21.93 -10.88 8.23
N LYS A 362 22.58 -11.45 7.23
CA LYS A 362 23.24 -12.77 7.28
C LYS A 362 24.67 -12.79 6.70
N LEU A 363 25.24 -11.64 6.34
CA LEU A 363 26.56 -11.57 5.68
C LEU A 363 27.62 -10.69 6.38
N LEU A 364 27.42 -10.25 7.63
CA LEU A 364 28.37 -9.39 8.34
C LEU A 364 28.85 -9.94 9.71
N VAL A 365 28.70 -11.25 9.97
CA VAL A 365 29.10 -11.90 11.24
C VAL A 365 30.31 -12.85 11.07
N THR A 366 31.08 -12.72 9.98
CA THR A 366 32.24 -13.59 9.73
C THR A 366 33.47 -12.79 9.30
N SER A 367 34.15 -12.14 10.23
CA SER A 367 35.61 -11.87 10.18
C SER A 367 36.11 -11.18 11.45
N SER A 368 35.81 -11.74 12.62
CA SER A 368 36.61 -11.48 13.81
C SER A 368 37.91 -12.28 13.69
N SER A 369 38.93 -11.68 13.09
CA SER A 369 40.31 -12.19 13.12
C SER A 369 41.23 -11.06 13.56
N SER A 370 41.61 -11.08 14.82
CA SER A 370 42.72 -10.30 15.36
C SER A 370 43.41 -11.17 16.41
N LYS A 371 44.27 -12.06 15.92
CA LYS A 371 45.28 -12.77 16.72
C LYS A 371 46.55 -11.91 16.77
N SER A 372 46.86 -11.40 17.97
CA SER A 372 48.17 -11.38 18.66
C SER A 372 49.44 -11.20 17.80
N LEU A 373 50.30 -10.19 18.00
CA LEU A 373 51.41 -10.03 18.99
C LEU A 373 52.31 -8.84 18.51
N PRO A 374 53.46 -8.45 19.14
CA PRO A 374 53.80 -8.22 20.55
C PRO A 374 54.53 -6.86 20.81
N CYS A 375 54.48 -6.37 22.05
CA CYS A 375 55.54 -5.71 22.83
C CYS A 375 55.05 -5.59 24.28
#